data_AF-A0A7C5ITE7-F1
#
_entry.id   AF-A0A7C5ITE7-F1
#
_cell.length_a   1.000
_cell.length_b   1.000
_cell.length_c   1.000
_cell.angle_alpha   90.00
_cell.angle_beta   90.00
_cell.angle_gamma   90.00
#
_symmetry.space_group_name_H-M   'P 1'
#
loop_
_entity.id
_entity.type
_entity.pdbx_description
1 polymer ?
#
loop_
_entity_poly.entity_id
_entity_poly.type
_entity_poly.pdbx_seq_one_letter_code
_entity_poly.pdbx_strand_id
1 'polypeptide(L)'
;MHKKLPRPVAPFVTVASRTSLAAAFARVVRSGGGAGGDGVDIAQYSLDTRGTLGALERELKSGGYRPGPYRRYAIAKPGGGKRKLSVPCIRDRIVQSAVADALDRALDKKMSKASFAYRRGLSVEHAGALVMFHRLRGFTWAVDGDIEKFFDNVEHKRLIRLLKGLGVCEKTNRLIAQWLGHFARRGRGLPQGSPLSPVLANLFLMPFDKAMESKRVKLVRYADDFLLLTRSKARAKEARMAAEKKLAGLGLKLNRRKSKLVRLQDGLTFLGLNISGDGISRA
;
A
#
# COMPACT_ATOMS: atom_id res chain seq x y z
N MET A 1 37.76 7.73 -12.24
CA MET A 1 36.64 8.13 -11.38
C MET A 1 35.74 6.92 -11.09
N HIS A 2 35.90 6.25 -9.95
CA HIS A 2 34.96 5.19 -9.56
C HIS A 2 33.62 5.82 -9.18
N LYS A 3 32.62 5.77 -10.08
CA LYS A 3 31.23 6.06 -9.73
C LYS A 3 30.83 5.06 -8.64
N LYS A 4 30.76 5.52 -7.37
CA LYS A 4 30.20 4.71 -6.27
C LYS A 4 28.83 4.23 -6.71
N LEU A 5 28.67 2.91 -6.81
CA LEU A 5 27.38 2.29 -7.10
C LEU A 5 26.36 2.79 -6.06
N PRO A 6 25.14 3.15 -6.47
CA PRO A 6 24.12 3.60 -5.54
C PRO A 6 23.86 2.54 -4.48
N ARG A 7 23.74 2.95 -3.21
CA ARG A 7 23.44 2.03 -2.11
C ARG A 7 22.11 1.31 -2.41
N PRO A 8 22.03 -0.02 -2.21
CA PRO A 8 20.81 -0.75 -2.51
C PRO A 8 19.67 -0.32 -1.58
N VAL A 9 18.45 -0.34 -2.09
CA VAL A 9 17.25 -0.12 -1.28
C VAL A 9 16.98 -1.36 -0.44
N ALA A 10 16.55 -1.15 0.81
CA ALA A 10 16.32 -2.19 1.81
C ALA A 10 17.45 -3.25 1.85
N PRO A 11 18.71 -2.85 2.16
CA PRO A 11 19.82 -3.79 2.24
C PRO A 11 19.49 -4.91 3.22
N PHE A 12 19.74 -6.15 2.82
CA PHE A 12 19.42 -7.33 3.64
C PHE A 12 20.07 -7.26 5.02
N VAL A 13 21.34 -6.86 5.09
CA VAL A 13 22.08 -6.64 6.34
C VAL A 13 21.36 -5.67 7.28
N THR A 14 20.75 -4.61 6.73
CA THR A 14 20.01 -3.64 7.53
C THR A 14 18.71 -4.25 8.03
N VAL A 15 17.87 -4.79 7.14
CA VAL A 15 16.55 -5.30 7.53
C VAL A 15 16.61 -6.53 8.44
N ALA A 16 17.68 -7.33 8.33
CA ALA A 16 17.94 -8.49 9.19
C ALA A 16 18.72 -8.16 10.46
N SER A 17 19.13 -6.91 10.68
CA SER A 17 19.88 -6.51 11.88
C SER A 17 19.02 -6.57 13.13
N ARG A 18 19.64 -6.96 14.24
CA ARG A 18 19.05 -6.89 15.60
C ARG A 18 18.28 -5.60 15.88
N THR A 19 18.89 -4.46 15.58
CA THR A 19 18.32 -3.14 15.82
C THR A 19 17.06 -2.90 15.00
N SER A 20 17.08 -3.29 13.72
CA SER A 20 15.91 -3.13 12.85
C SER A 20 14.78 -4.07 13.25
N LEU A 21 15.10 -5.31 13.65
CA LEU A 21 14.12 -6.28 14.13
C LEU A 21 13.50 -5.84 15.46
N ALA A 22 14.27 -5.28 16.40
CA ALA A 22 13.75 -4.74 17.65
C ALA A 22 12.81 -3.55 17.42
N ALA A 23 13.21 -2.60 16.58
CA ALA A 23 12.36 -1.46 16.22
C ALA A 23 11.08 -1.91 15.49
N ALA A 24 11.17 -2.94 14.64
CA ALA A 24 10.03 -3.53 13.98
C ALA A 24 9.11 -4.26 14.95
N PHE A 25 9.65 -4.99 15.93
CA PHE A 25 8.87 -5.66 16.96
C PHE A 25 8.08 -4.66 17.81
N ALA A 26 8.70 -3.55 18.24
CA ALA A 26 7.98 -2.48 18.95
C ALA A 26 6.77 -1.94 18.14
N ARG A 27 6.90 -1.84 16.81
CA ARG A 27 5.77 -1.48 15.94
C ARG A 27 4.70 -2.56 15.90
N VAL A 28 5.08 -3.84 15.81
CA VAL A 28 4.13 -4.97 15.83
C VAL A 28 3.35 -5.01 17.14
N VAL A 29 4.02 -4.82 18.29
CA VAL A 29 3.39 -4.73 19.61
C VAL A 29 2.37 -3.59 19.64
N ARG A 30 2.78 -2.38 19.22
CA ARG A 30 1.89 -1.21 19.20
C ARG A 30 0.70 -1.36 18.25
N SER A 31 0.89 -2.03 17.11
CA SER A 31 -0.19 -2.31 16.16
C SER A 31 -1.14 -3.41 16.65
N GLY A 32 -0.70 -4.26 17.59
CA GLY A 32 -1.48 -5.36 18.13
C GLY A 32 -1.83 -6.42 17.08
N GLY A 33 -3.01 -7.01 17.25
CA GLY A 33 -3.55 -8.08 16.40
C GLY A 33 -3.17 -9.48 16.87
N GLY A 34 -4.10 -10.43 16.70
CA GLY A 34 -3.99 -11.79 17.21
C GLY A 34 -2.91 -12.65 16.54
N ALA A 35 -2.80 -13.89 17.00
CA ALA A 35 -1.83 -14.87 16.49
C ALA A 35 -1.95 -15.12 14.98
N GLY A 36 -0.80 -15.46 14.36
CA GLY A 36 -0.74 -15.92 12.98
C GLY A 36 -1.20 -17.36 12.83
N GLY A 37 -0.84 -18.00 11.70
CA GLY A 37 -1.26 -19.38 11.44
C GLY A 37 -0.55 -20.42 12.31
N ASP A 38 0.52 -20.02 13.00
CA ASP A 38 1.27 -20.81 13.97
C ASP A 38 0.68 -20.76 15.39
N GLY A 39 -0.37 -19.96 15.62
CA GLY A 39 -1.02 -19.86 16.93
C GLY A 39 -0.25 -19.05 17.97
N VAL A 40 0.97 -18.59 17.66
CA VAL A 40 1.79 -17.78 18.58
C VAL A 40 1.33 -16.31 18.56
N ASP A 41 0.99 -15.78 19.72
CA ASP A 41 0.58 -14.38 19.88
C ASP A 41 1.72 -13.46 20.35
N ILE A 42 1.41 -12.17 20.50
CA ILE A 42 2.38 -11.15 20.93
C ILE A 42 2.84 -11.40 22.36
N ALA A 43 1.95 -11.83 23.26
CA ALA A 43 2.29 -12.03 24.67
C ALA A 43 3.29 -13.17 24.82
N GLN A 44 3.02 -14.31 24.18
CA GLN A 44 3.94 -15.45 24.13
C GLN A 44 5.28 -15.08 23.49
N TYR A 45 5.27 -14.32 22.39
CA TYR A 45 6.50 -13.89 21.74
C TYR A 45 7.31 -12.90 22.61
N SER A 46 6.64 -12.14 23.48
CA SER A 46 7.28 -11.13 24.34
C SER A 46 8.00 -11.72 25.55
N LEU A 47 7.69 -12.97 25.94
CA LEU A 47 8.25 -13.66 27.12
C LEU A 47 9.79 -13.65 27.14
N ASP A 48 10.41 -13.91 25.98
CA ASP A 48 11.86 -13.76 25.79
C ASP A 48 12.14 -12.99 24.49
N THR A 49 11.87 -11.69 24.51
CA THR A 49 12.10 -10.82 23.36
C THR A 49 13.57 -10.84 22.91
N ARG A 50 14.53 -10.95 23.85
CA ARG A 50 15.96 -10.96 23.53
C ARG A 50 16.30 -12.25 22.78
N GLY A 51 15.98 -13.43 23.32
CA GLY A 51 16.29 -14.70 22.67
C GLY A 51 15.54 -14.87 21.35
N THR A 52 14.23 -14.61 21.31
CA THR A 52 13.39 -14.79 20.11
C THR A 52 13.88 -13.95 18.92
N LEU A 53 14.15 -12.66 19.12
CA LEU A 53 14.69 -11.80 18.06
C LEU A 53 16.10 -12.23 17.62
N GLY A 54 16.82 -12.98 18.46
CA GLY A 54 18.24 -13.30 18.26
C GLY A 54 18.38 -14.58 17.49
N ALA A 55 17.50 -15.54 17.80
CA ALA A 55 17.19 -16.66 16.93
C ALA A 55 16.75 -16.18 15.54
N LEU A 56 15.79 -15.25 15.46
CA LEU A 56 15.29 -14.73 14.18
C LEU A 56 16.39 -14.08 13.33
N GLU A 57 17.27 -13.27 13.93
CA GLU A 57 18.42 -12.68 13.24
C GLU A 57 19.38 -13.75 12.70
N ARG A 58 19.76 -14.73 13.53
CA ARG A 58 20.65 -15.83 13.12
C ARG A 58 20.03 -16.65 11.99
N GLU A 59 18.74 -16.91 12.05
CA GLU A 59 17.99 -17.66 11.05
C GLU A 59 17.92 -16.91 9.70
N LEU A 60 17.73 -15.58 9.74
CA LEU A 60 17.80 -14.74 8.54
C LEU A 60 19.21 -14.74 7.94
N LYS A 61 20.25 -14.54 8.77
CA LYS A 61 21.64 -14.45 8.31
C LYS A 61 22.18 -15.76 7.75
N SER A 62 21.81 -16.89 8.35
CA SER A 62 22.17 -18.24 7.88
C SER A 62 21.35 -18.71 6.66
N GLY A 63 20.25 -18.02 6.33
CA GLY A 63 19.35 -18.44 5.25
C GLY A 63 18.35 -19.54 5.66
N GLY A 64 18.29 -19.89 6.94
CA GLY A 64 17.30 -20.81 7.50
C GLY A 64 15.87 -20.27 7.50
N TYR A 65 15.70 -18.94 7.38
CA TYR A 65 14.39 -18.30 7.49
C TYR A 65 13.40 -18.78 6.43
N ARG A 66 12.19 -19.18 6.86
CA ARG A 66 11.06 -19.52 6.00
C ARG A 66 9.79 -18.80 6.46
N PRO A 67 8.97 -18.27 5.53
CA PRO A 67 7.64 -17.75 5.87
C PRO A 67 6.77 -18.76 6.61
N GLY A 68 6.09 -18.31 7.66
CA GLY A 68 5.12 -19.08 8.41
C GLY A 68 3.70 -19.01 7.81
N PRO A 69 2.79 -19.93 8.20
CA PRO A 69 1.43 -19.96 7.69
C PRO A 69 0.64 -18.69 8.03
N TYR A 70 -0.14 -18.20 7.06
CA TYR A 70 -1.08 -17.10 7.30
C TYR A 70 -2.35 -17.62 7.99
N ARG A 71 -2.80 -16.91 9.03
CA ARG A 71 -4.14 -17.13 9.59
C ARG A 71 -5.17 -16.38 8.76
N ARG A 72 -6.14 -17.09 8.19
CA ARG A 72 -7.20 -16.51 7.36
C ARG A 72 -8.50 -16.46 8.13
N TYR A 73 -9.16 -15.32 8.12
CA TYR A 73 -10.49 -15.17 8.70
C TYR A 73 -11.26 -14.08 7.96
N ALA A 74 -12.59 -14.13 8.07
CA ALA A 74 -13.49 -13.22 7.42
C ALA A 74 -14.17 -12.33 8.45
N ILE A 75 -13.98 -11.01 8.34
CA ILE A 75 -14.70 -10.02 9.16
C ILE A 75 -15.85 -9.44 8.33
N ALA A 76 -17.00 -9.19 8.92
CA ALA A 76 -18.07 -8.44 8.26
C ALA A 76 -17.59 -7.01 7.91
N LYS A 77 -17.97 -6.50 6.73
CA LYS A 77 -17.77 -5.08 6.39
C LYS A 77 -18.94 -4.24 6.92
N PRO A 78 -18.70 -3.00 7.36
CA PRO A 78 -19.77 -2.00 7.48
C PRO A 78 -20.42 -1.85 6.08
N GLY A 79 -21.72 -2.14 5.97
CA GLY A 79 -22.45 -2.13 4.67
C GLY A 79 -22.54 -3.46 3.93
N GLY A 80 -22.15 -4.58 4.55
CA GLY A 80 -22.38 -5.92 4.03
C GLY A 80 -21.20 -6.54 3.26
N GLY A 81 -21.19 -7.87 3.19
CA GLY A 81 -20.09 -8.67 2.65
C GLY A 81 -18.97 -8.94 3.67
N LYS A 82 -17.95 -9.68 3.23
CA LYS A 82 -16.84 -10.16 4.08
C LYS A 82 -15.50 -9.57 3.63
N ARG A 83 -14.72 -9.03 4.58
CA ARG A 83 -13.31 -8.69 4.42
C ARG A 83 -12.47 -9.91 4.80
N LYS A 84 -11.81 -10.50 3.80
CA LYS A 84 -10.85 -11.59 4.03
C LYS A 84 -9.55 -10.99 4.55
N LEU A 85 -9.21 -11.28 5.80
CA LEU A 85 -7.91 -10.98 6.36
C LEU A 85 -7.00 -12.20 6.28
N SER A 86 -5.70 -11.94 6.18
CA SER A 86 -4.65 -12.94 6.16
C SER A 86 -3.49 -12.40 6.99
N VAL A 87 -3.44 -12.83 8.24
CA VAL A 87 -2.51 -12.34 9.25
C VAL A 87 -1.26 -13.23 9.26
N PRO A 88 -0.05 -12.67 9.02
CA PRO A 88 1.19 -13.42 9.15
C PRO A 88 1.50 -13.77 10.61
N CYS A 89 2.32 -14.81 10.80
CA CYS A 89 2.99 -15.11 12.07
C CYS A 89 3.71 -13.88 12.65
N ILE A 90 3.90 -13.84 13.97
CA ILE A 90 4.56 -12.71 14.65
C ILE A 90 5.96 -12.47 14.08
N ARG A 91 6.77 -13.53 13.97
CA ARG A 91 8.11 -13.49 13.36
C ARG A 91 8.10 -12.87 11.96
N ASP A 92 7.11 -13.24 11.14
CA ASP A 92 6.98 -12.71 9.79
C ASP A 92 6.56 -11.25 9.80
N ARG A 93 5.63 -10.86 10.68
CA ARG A 93 5.24 -9.45 10.86
C ARG A 93 6.43 -8.59 11.25
N ILE A 94 7.34 -9.08 12.08
CA ILE A 94 8.56 -8.36 12.47
C ILE A 94 9.45 -8.12 11.24
N VAL A 95 9.81 -9.18 10.50
CA VAL A 95 10.68 -9.03 9.31
C VAL A 95 10.01 -8.20 8.22
N GLN A 96 8.72 -8.44 7.96
CA GLN A 96 7.92 -7.65 7.01
C GLN A 96 7.86 -6.17 7.42
N SER A 97 7.74 -5.86 8.72
CA SER A 97 7.75 -4.48 9.23
C SER A 97 9.12 -3.81 9.13
N ALA A 98 10.21 -4.56 9.21
CA ALA A 98 11.56 -4.04 8.96
C ALA A 98 11.77 -3.73 7.47
N VAL A 99 11.33 -4.63 6.58
CA VAL A 99 11.38 -4.42 5.13
C VAL A 99 10.47 -3.26 4.71
N ALA A 100 9.25 -3.19 5.24
CA ALA A 100 8.29 -2.13 4.92
C ALA A 100 8.85 -0.75 5.26
N ASP A 101 9.43 -0.58 6.44
CA ASP A 101 10.05 0.68 6.88
C ASP A 101 11.24 1.09 6.00
N ALA A 102 12.02 0.13 5.48
CA ALA A 102 13.09 0.42 4.54
C ALA A 102 12.56 0.82 3.14
N LEU A 103 11.49 0.17 2.66
CA LEU A 103 10.85 0.51 1.39
C LEU A 103 10.14 1.87 1.48
N ASP A 104 9.40 2.14 2.54
CA ASP A 104 8.72 3.42 2.77
C ASP A 104 9.69 4.59 2.65
N ARG A 105 10.85 4.50 3.33
CA ARG A 105 11.90 5.53 3.26
C ARG A 105 12.45 5.75 1.85
N ALA A 106 12.57 4.69 1.05
CA ALA A 106 13.04 4.80 -0.33
C ALA A 106 11.97 5.33 -1.29
N LEU A 107 10.70 5.07 -0.99
CA LEU A 107 9.56 5.47 -1.82
C LEU A 107 9.05 6.87 -1.54
N ASP A 108 9.21 7.38 -0.32
CA ASP A 108 8.56 8.63 0.10
C ASP A 108 8.84 9.82 -0.85
N LYS A 109 10.07 9.96 -1.32
CA LYS A 109 10.46 11.01 -2.28
C LYS A 109 10.09 10.72 -3.74
N LYS A 110 9.77 9.46 -4.05
CA LYS A 110 9.46 9.00 -5.43
C LYS A 110 7.96 8.93 -5.69
N MET A 111 7.16 8.74 -4.64
CA MET A 111 5.70 8.72 -4.75
C MET A 111 5.15 10.08 -5.14
N SER A 112 4.03 10.06 -5.87
CA SER A 112 3.28 11.28 -6.16
C SER A 112 2.90 11.99 -4.85
N LYS A 113 2.94 13.34 -4.86
CA LYS A 113 2.45 14.17 -3.76
C LYS A 113 0.93 14.08 -3.59
N ALA A 114 0.21 13.56 -4.59
CA ALA A 114 -1.21 13.29 -4.54
C ALA A 114 -1.57 11.90 -3.99
N SER A 115 -0.59 11.06 -3.62
CA SER A 115 -0.84 9.77 -2.95
C SER A 115 -0.69 9.92 -1.44
N PHE A 116 -1.74 9.61 -0.68
CA PHE A 116 -1.79 9.87 0.78
C PHE A 116 -1.79 8.61 1.64
N ALA A 117 -2.46 7.55 1.21
CA ALA A 117 -2.63 6.35 2.04
C ALA A 117 -1.29 5.71 2.42
N TYR A 118 -1.24 5.20 3.65
CA TYR A 118 -0.11 4.43 4.18
C TYR A 118 1.21 5.20 4.23
N ARG A 119 1.15 6.54 4.25
CA ARG A 119 2.33 7.40 4.35
C ARG A 119 2.35 8.12 5.69
N ARG A 120 3.54 8.25 6.26
CA ARG A 120 3.73 8.93 7.55
C ARG A 120 3.36 10.40 7.43
N GLY A 121 2.59 10.90 8.39
CA GLY A 121 2.18 12.29 8.45
C GLY A 121 1.12 12.70 7.42
N LEU A 122 0.61 11.76 6.61
CA LEU A 122 -0.47 12.03 5.65
C LEU A 122 -1.75 11.33 6.11
N SER A 123 -2.86 12.04 6.00
CA SER A 123 -4.17 11.60 6.48
C SER A 123 -5.25 11.80 5.42
N VAL A 124 -6.46 11.35 5.74
CA VAL A 124 -7.66 11.58 4.90
C VAL A 124 -7.93 13.08 4.76
N GLU A 125 -7.73 13.86 5.83
CA GLU A 125 -7.89 15.31 5.84
C GLU A 125 -6.94 16.01 4.86
N HIS A 126 -5.68 15.56 4.77
CA HIS A 126 -4.73 16.08 3.79
C HIS A 126 -5.17 15.82 2.35
N ALA A 127 -5.74 14.64 2.08
CA ALA A 127 -6.29 14.32 0.77
C ALA A 127 -7.48 15.25 0.44
N GLY A 128 -8.42 15.43 1.39
CA GLY A 128 -9.55 16.35 1.25
C GLY A 128 -9.12 17.80 1.01
N ALA A 129 -8.13 18.28 1.76
CA ALA A 129 -7.56 19.62 1.58
C ALA A 129 -6.98 19.82 0.18
N LEU A 130 -6.29 18.82 -0.40
CA LEU A 130 -5.79 18.90 -1.77
C LEU A 130 -6.93 18.95 -2.81
N VAL A 131 -8.03 18.23 -2.56
CA VAL A 131 -9.24 18.34 -3.40
C VAL A 131 -9.79 19.76 -3.38
N MET A 132 -9.94 20.34 -2.20
CA MET A 132 -10.46 21.71 -2.07
C MET A 132 -9.53 22.74 -2.71
N PHE A 133 -8.21 22.60 -2.51
CA PHE A 133 -7.22 23.45 -3.16
C PHE A 133 -7.34 23.44 -4.68
N HIS A 134 -7.57 22.28 -5.29
CA HIS A 134 -7.78 22.19 -6.75
C HIS A 134 -9.15 22.73 -7.17
N ARG A 135 -10.20 22.48 -6.39
CA ARG A 135 -11.53 23.04 -6.64
C ARG A 135 -11.48 24.57 -6.73
N LEU A 136 -10.84 25.23 -5.77
CA LEU A 136 -10.66 26.69 -5.75
C LEU A 136 -9.88 27.24 -6.97
N ARG A 137 -9.18 26.37 -7.71
CA ARG A 137 -8.45 26.71 -8.95
C ARG A 137 -9.21 26.33 -10.23
N GLY A 138 -10.52 26.13 -10.11
CA GLY A 138 -11.46 25.89 -11.21
C GLY A 138 -11.58 24.44 -11.65
N PHE A 139 -11.08 23.47 -10.88
CA PHE A 139 -11.32 22.04 -11.15
C PHE A 139 -12.66 21.63 -10.53
N THR A 140 -13.73 21.75 -11.30
CA THR A 140 -15.12 21.63 -10.81
C THR A 140 -15.76 20.25 -11.03
N TRP A 141 -15.12 19.36 -11.79
CA TRP A 141 -15.58 18.00 -12.06
C TRP A 141 -14.58 16.97 -11.58
N ALA A 142 -15.04 15.84 -11.06
CA ALA A 142 -14.19 14.73 -10.67
C ALA A 142 -14.66 13.41 -11.28
N VAL A 143 -13.70 12.56 -11.63
CA VAL A 143 -13.91 11.12 -11.69
C VAL A 143 -13.71 10.61 -10.26
N ASP A 144 -14.77 10.08 -9.66
CA ASP A 144 -14.69 9.31 -8.42
C ASP A 144 -14.39 7.86 -8.78
N GLY A 145 -13.19 7.37 -8.44
CA GLY A 145 -12.62 6.13 -8.93
C GLY A 145 -12.28 5.15 -7.81
N ASP A 146 -12.60 3.87 -8.01
CA ASP A 146 -12.29 2.75 -7.10
C ASP A 146 -11.73 1.61 -7.96
N ILE A 147 -10.64 0.98 -7.49
CA ILE A 147 -10.04 -0.16 -8.21
C ILE A 147 -10.65 -1.47 -7.71
N GLU A 148 -11.24 -2.24 -8.61
CA GLU A 148 -11.98 -3.46 -8.25
C GLU A 148 -11.04 -4.51 -7.64
N LYS A 149 -11.33 -4.87 -6.38
CA LYS A 149 -10.62 -5.92 -5.62
C LYS A 149 -9.10 -5.78 -5.74
N PHE A 150 -8.60 -4.55 -5.59
CA PHE A 150 -7.20 -4.21 -5.85
C PHE A 150 -6.22 -5.19 -5.18
N PHE A 151 -6.37 -5.39 -3.86
CA PHE A 151 -5.51 -6.30 -3.09
C PHE A 151 -5.58 -7.76 -3.57
N ASP A 152 -6.64 -8.23 -4.22
CA ASP A 152 -6.71 -9.60 -4.73
C ASP A 152 -6.03 -9.73 -6.11
N ASN A 153 -5.89 -8.62 -6.84
CA ASN A 153 -5.53 -8.61 -8.26
C ASN A 153 -4.08 -8.19 -8.56
N VAL A 154 -3.32 -7.70 -7.57
CA VAL A 154 -1.91 -7.31 -7.72
C VAL A 154 -1.05 -8.46 -8.25
N GLU A 155 -0.47 -8.31 -9.43
CA GLU A 155 0.35 -9.34 -10.08
C GLU A 155 1.77 -9.41 -9.49
N HIS A 156 2.16 -10.56 -8.95
CA HIS A 156 3.45 -10.71 -8.26
C HIS A 156 4.64 -10.52 -9.19
N LYS A 157 4.63 -11.10 -10.40
CA LYS A 157 5.76 -10.96 -11.35
C LYS A 157 6.03 -9.49 -11.70
N ARG A 158 4.99 -8.68 -11.85
CA ARG A 158 5.12 -7.24 -12.07
C ARG A 158 5.61 -6.51 -10.83
N LEU A 159 5.06 -6.80 -9.66
CA LEU A 159 5.49 -6.19 -8.40
C LEU A 159 6.98 -6.45 -8.13
N ILE A 160 7.45 -7.69 -8.32
CA ILE A 160 8.86 -8.06 -8.17
C ILE A 160 9.75 -7.30 -9.18
N ARG A 161 9.29 -7.09 -10.43
CA ARG A 161 10.01 -6.23 -11.40
C ARG A 161 10.08 -4.78 -10.94
N LEU A 162 9.01 -4.23 -10.36
CA LEU A 162 9.02 -2.87 -9.81
C LEU A 162 10.00 -2.74 -8.64
N LEU A 163 10.07 -3.74 -7.75
CA LEU A 163 11.04 -3.77 -6.65
C LEU A 163 12.49 -3.83 -7.17
N LYS A 164 12.76 -4.64 -8.21
CA LYS A 164 14.05 -4.65 -8.89
C LYS A 164 14.40 -3.29 -9.51
N GLY A 165 13.45 -2.66 -10.20
CA GLY A 165 13.62 -1.32 -10.78
C GLY A 165 13.82 -0.22 -9.74
N LEU A 166 13.30 -0.40 -8.52
CA LEU A 166 13.56 0.48 -7.38
C LEU A 166 14.99 0.31 -6.82
N GLY A 167 15.69 -0.76 -7.16
CA GLY A 167 17.01 -1.09 -6.63
C GLY A 167 16.96 -1.84 -5.30
N VAL A 168 15.86 -2.54 -4.99
CA VAL A 168 15.76 -3.41 -3.81
C VAL A 168 16.79 -4.53 -3.93
N CYS A 169 17.57 -4.77 -2.87
CA CYS A 169 18.59 -5.81 -2.93
C CYS A 169 17.99 -7.20 -3.17
N GLU A 170 18.72 -8.07 -3.89
CA GLU A 170 18.20 -9.36 -4.36
C GLU A 170 17.76 -10.27 -3.21
N LYS A 171 18.48 -10.29 -2.08
CA LYS A 171 18.08 -11.08 -0.91
C LYS A 171 16.75 -10.62 -0.31
N THR A 172 16.55 -9.31 -0.13
CA THR A 172 15.26 -8.76 0.35
C THR A 172 14.14 -8.98 -0.66
N ASN A 173 14.42 -8.80 -1.95
CA ASN A 173 13.44 -9.04 -3.01
C ASN A 173 12.99 -10.52 -3.04
N ARG A 174 13.92 -11.47 -2.81
CA ARG A 174 13.59 -12.90 -2.65
C ARG A 174 12.72 -13.17 -1.43
N LEU A 175 12.97 -12.53 -0.29
CA LEU A 175 12.07 -12.65 0.88
C LEU A 175 10.65 -12.17 0.55
N ILE A 176 10.52 -11.03 -0.15
CA ILE A 176 9.21 -10.52 -0.58
C ILE A 176 8.51 -11.53 -1.48
N ALA A 177 9.23 -12.10 -2.47
CA ALA A 177 8.68 -13.13 -3.34
C ALA A 177 8.24 -14.39 -2.57
N GLN A 178 8.99 -14.81 -1.54
CA GLN A 178 8.63 -15.94 -0.69
C GLN A 178 7.35 -15.69 0.09
N TRP A 179 7.18 -14.53 0.75
CA TRP A 179 5.94 -14.21 1.46
C TRP A 179 4.73 -14.16 0.51
N LEU A 180 4.90 -13.55 -0.65
CA LEU A 180 3.84 -13.46 -1.67
C LEU A 180 3.46 -14.84 -2.22
N GLY A 181 4.44 -15.68 -2.54
CA GLY A 181 4.21 -17.05 -3.00
C GLY A 181 3.56 -17.94 -1.94
N HIS A 182 3.97 -17.80 -0.67
CA HIS A 182 3.35 -18.49 0.44
C HIS A 182 1.90 -18.05 0.69
N PHE A 183 1.60 -16.77 0.45
CA PHE A 183 0.24 -16.24 0.55
C PHE A 183 -0.68 -16.70 -0.59
N ALA A 184 -0.21 -16.74 -1.84
CA ALA A 184 -1.08 -16.88 -3.00
C ALA A 184 -0.79 -18.10 -3.88
N ARG A 185 -1.84 -18.88 -4.18
CA ARG A 185 -1.76 -20.02 -5.11
C ARG A 185 -1.59 -19.66 -6.59
N ARG A 186 -1.90 -18.43 -7.01
CA ARG A 186 -1.96 -18.03 -8.43
C ARG A 186 -1.06 -16.84 -8.79
N GLY A 187 -0.05 -16.55 -7.98
CA GLY A 187 0.89 -15.45 -8.23
C GLY A 187 0.26 -14.06 -8.26
N ARG A 188 -0.88 -13.88 -7.56
CA ARG A 188 -1.60 -12.62 -7.44
C ARG A 188 -2.09 -12.38 -6.03
N GLY A 189 -2.14 -11.10 -5.67
CA GLY A 189 -2.75 -10.57 -4.46
C GLY A 189 -1.76 -10.18 -3.38
N LEU A 190 -2.21 -9.34 -2.46
CA LEU A 190 -1.49 -8.85 -1.29
C LEU A 190 -2.27 -9.24 -0.03
N PRO A 191 -1.63 -9.85 0.98
CA PRO A 191 -2.30 -10.25 2.21
C PRO A 191 -2.82 -9.02 2.98
N GLN A 192 -4.14 -8.91 3.13
CA GLN A 192 -4.75 -7.88 3.99
C GLN A 192 -4.49 -8.25 5.45
N GLY A 193 -3.72 -7.45 6.17
CA GLY A 193 -3.24 -7.75 7.53
C GLY A 193 -1.71 -7.96 7.62
N SER A 194 -1.02 -8.01 6.48
CA SER A 194 0.45 -7.91 6.46
C SER A 194 0.89 -6.44 6.57
N PRO A 195 1.91 -6.14 7.39
CA PRO A 195 2.49 -4.79 7.48
C PRO A 195 3.24 -4.36 6.20
N LEU A 196 3.55 -5.30 5.31
CA LEU A 196 4.26 -5.02 4.04
C LEU A 196 3.31 -4.68 2.89
N SER A 197 2.09 -5.22 2.89
CA SER A 197 1.11 -4.98 1.83
C SER A 197 0.83 -3.50 1.53
N PRO A 198 0.70 -2.59 2.52
CA PRO A 198 0.47 -1.17 2.28
C PRO A 198 1.53 -0.48 1.40
N VAL A 199 2.81 -0.71 1.67
CA VAL A 199 3.90 -0.10 0.89
C VAL A 199 4.01 -0.71 -0.51
N LEU A 200 3.77 -2.03 -0.63
CA LEU A 200 3.74 -2.72 -1.92
C LEU A 200 2.59 -2.24 -2.80
N ALA A 201 1.43 -1.97 -2.20
CA ALA A 201 0.27 -1.39 -2.87
C ALA A 201 0.62 -0.04 -3.51
N ASN A 202 1.23 0.85 -2.73
CA ASN A 202 1.66 2.17 -3.24
C ASN A 202 2.69 2.03 -4.37
N LEU A 203 3.73 1.20 -4.19
CA LEU A 203 4.71 0.93 -5.24
C LEU A 203 4.04 0.45 -6.55
N PHE A 204 3.06 -0.45 -6.44
CA PHE A 204 2.37 -0.99 -7.60
C PHE A 204 1.55 0.07 -8.37
N LEU A 205 1.01 1.07 -7.66
CA LEU A 205 0.19 2.13 -8.23
C LEU A 205 0.99 3.38 -8.67
N MET A 206 2.28 3.50 -8.33
CA MET A 206 3.11 4.62 -8.82
C MET A 206 3.08 4.82 -10.35
N PRO A 207 3.10 3.77 -11.20
CA PRO A 207 2.96 3.95 -12.65
C PRO A 207 1.59 4.48 -13.06
N PHE A 208 0.53 4.21 -12.29
CA PHE A 208 -0.79 4.80 -12.50
C PHE A 208 -0.77 6.28 -12.12
N ASP A 209 -0.22 6.63 -10.96
CA ASP A 209 -0.12 8.02 -10.49
C ASP A 209 0.56 8.91 -11.53
N LYS A 210 1.74 8.48 -12.00
CA LYS A 210 2.53 9.18 -13.01
C LYS A 210 1.76 9.38 -14.32
N ALA A 211 0.87 8.45 -14.68
CA ALA A 211 0.11 8.52 -15.92
C ALA A 211 -1.13 9.42 -15.82
N MET A 212 -1.68 9.60 -14.61
CA MET A 212 -2.89 10.39 -14.39
C MET A 212 -2.59 11.85 -14.08
N GLU A 213 -1.42 12.16 -13.52
CA GLU A 213 -1.02 13.53 -13.21
C GLU A 213 -0.67 14.34 -14.47
N SER A 214 -1.34 15.48 -14.66
CA SER A 214 -1.00 16.43 -15.73
C SER A 214 -1.39 17.87 -15.38
N LYS A 215 -1.18 18.80 -16.33
CA LYS A 215 -1.70 20.17 -16.21
C LYS A 215 -3.25 20.22 -16.25
N ARG A 216 -3.88 19.26 -16.94
CA ARG A 216 -5.34 19.25 -17.21
C ARG A 216 -6.13 18.33 -16.28
N VAL A 217 -5.45 17.40 -15.60
CA VAL A 217 -6.03 16.44 -14.67
C VAL A 217 -5.22 16.44 -13.38
N LYS A 218 -5.88 16.59 -12.22
CA LYS A 218 -5.26 16.52 -10.90
C LYS A 218 -5.70 15.25 -10.18
N LEU A 219 -4.72 14.43 -9.81
CA LEU A 219 -4.94 13.23 -9.03
C LEU A 219 -5.08 13.60 -7.55
N VAL A 220 -5.90 12.86 -6.83
CA VAL A 220 -5.83 12.66 -5.37
C VAL A 220 -6.10 11.17 -5.14
N ARG A 221 -5.18 10.42 -4.53
CA ARG A 221 -5.30 8.98 -4.33
C ARG A 221 -5.09 8.58 -2.88
N TYR A 222 -5.95 7.70 -2.38
CA TYR A 222 -5.85 7.06 -1.09
C TYR A 222 -6.04 5.55 -1.28
N ALA A 223 -4.92 4.82 -1.31
CA ALA A 223 -4.88 3.39 -1.63
C ALA A 223 -5.47 3.12 -3.02
N ASP A 224 -6.55 2.36 -3.11
CA ASP A 224 -7.31 2.03 -4.31
C ASP A 224 -8.43 3.02 -4.66
N ASP A 225 -8.79 3.92 -3.75
CA ASP A 225 -9.71 5.04 -3.99
C ASP A 225 -8.95 6.24 -4.57
N PHE A 226 -9.49 6.89 -5.59
CA PHE A 226 -8.87 8.07 -6.19
C PHE A 226 -9.87 9.02 -6.84
N LEU A 227 -9.50 10.30 -6.90
CA LEU A 227 -10.19 11.34 -7.64
C LEU A 227 -9.32 11.84 -8.80
N LEU A 228 -9.93 12.01 -9.97
CA LEU A 228 -9.33 12.75 -11.09
C LEU A 228 -10.11 14.05 -11.30
N LEU A 229 -9.57 15.14 -10.78
CA LEU A 229 -10.19 16.45 -10.85
C LEU A 229 -9.88 17.11 -12.20
N THR A 230 -10.91 17.66 -12.83
CA THR A 230 -10.88 18.27 -14.16
C THR A 230 -11.77 19.53 -14.18
N ARG A 231 -11.61 20.37 -15.21
CA ARG A 231 -12.40 21.61 -15.34
C ARG A 231 -13.76 21.44 -16.02
N SER A 232 -14.02 20.29 -16.65
CA SER A 232 -15.27 20.05 -17.36
C SER A 232 -15.64 18.58 -17.39
N LYS A 233 -16.94 18.29 -17.52
CA LYS A 233 -17.47 16.92 -17.63
C LYS A 233 -16.85 16.15 -18.80
N ALA A 234 -16.61 16.81 -19.93
CA ALA A 234 -15.99 16.21 -21.10
C ALA A 234 -14.57 15.70 -20.78
N ARG A 235 -13.76 16.52 -20.10
CA ARG A 235 -12.42 16.11 -19.65
C ARG A 235 -12.47 15.02 -18.59
N ALA A 236 -13.46 15.02 -17.72
CA ALA A 236 -13.66 13.94 -16.75
C ALA A 236 -13.94 12.59 -17.46
N LYS A 237 -14.75 12.58 -18.53
CA LYS A 237 -14.97 11.38 -19.36
C LYS A 237 -13.67 10.87 -20.00
N GLU A 238 -12.88 11.77 -20.59
CA GLU A 238 -11.57 11.43 -21.16
C GLU A 238 -10.62 10.86 -20.10
N ALA A 239 -10.53 11.51 -18.94
CA ALA A 239 -9.70 11.08 -17.82
C ALA A 239 -10.10 9.70 -17.31
N ARG A 240 -11.41 9.41 -17.20
CA ARG A 240 -11.91 8.09 -16.85
C ARG A 240 -11.47 7.02 -17.85
N MET A 241 -11.60 7.28 -19.15
CA MET A 241 -11.15 6.33 -20.19
C MET A 241 -9.64 6.09 -20.13
N ALA A 242 -8.85 7.14 -19.90
CA ALA A 242 -7.42 7.04 -19.71
C ALA A 242 -7.06 6.20 -18.47
N ALA A 243 -7.77 6.40 -17.36
CA ALA A 243 -7.62 5.62 -16.14
C ALA A 243 -7.96 4.13 -16.37
N GLU A 244 -9.10 3.84 -17.01
CA GLU A 244 -9.50 2.47 -17.37
C GLU A 244 -8.43 1.77 -18.22
N LYS A 245 -7.94 2.44 -19.28
CA LYS A 245 -6.87 1.91 -20.14
C LYS A 245 -5.58 1.67 -19.36
N LYS A 246 -5.19 2.61 -18.49
CA LYS A 246 -3.95 2.49 -17.71
C LYS A 246 -4.03 1.35 -16.70
N LEU A 247 -5.15 1.22 -15.98
CA LEU A 247 -5.38 0.14 -15.04
C LEU A 247 -5.37 -1.22 -15.74
N ALA A 248 -6.01 -1.33 -16.92
CA ALA A 248 -5.99 -2.54 -17.72
C ALA A 248 -4.55 -2.97 -18.08
N GLY A 249 -3.69 -2.01 -18.47
CA GLY A 249 -2.26 -2.28 -18.72
C GLY A 249 -1.45 -2.72 -17.49
N LEU A 250 -1.96 -2.46 -16.28
CA LEU A 250 -1.41 -2.97 -15.02
C LEU A 250 -2.05 -4.30 -14.58
N GLY A 251 -3.02 -4.82 -15.34
CA GLY A 251 -3.78 -6.01 -14.99
C GLY A 251 -4.86 -5.77 -13.93
N LEU A 252 -5.26 -4.51 -13.73
CA LEU A 252 -6.29 -4.05 -12.80
C LEU A 252 -7.55 -3.59 -13.56
N LYS A 253 -8.66 -3.43 -12.84
CA LYS A 253 -9.94 -2.99 -13.40
C LYS A 253 -10.53 -1.84 -12.58
N LEU A 254 -11.07 -0.83 -13.27
CA LEU A 254 -11.87 0.20 -12.61
C LEU A 254 -13.23 -0.38 -12.20
N ASN A 255 -13.67 -0.10 -10.98
CA ASN A 255 -14.97 -0.51 -10.50
C ASN A 255 -16.09 0.36 -11.06
N ARG A 256 -16.59 0.00 -12.25
CA ARG A 256 -17.59 0.81 -12.97
C ARG A 256 -18.88 1.07 -12.20
N ARG A 257 -19.26 0.22 -11.24
CA ARG A 257 -20.47 0.41 -10.42
C ARG A 257 -20.28 1.51 -9.36
N LYS A 258 -19.10 1.57 -8.77
CA LYS A 258 -18.76 2.63 -7.80
C LYS A 258 -18.29 3.91 -8.47
N SER A 259 -17.66 3.81 -9.64
CA SER A 259 -17.03 4.96 -10.28
C SER A 259 -17.99 5.88 -11.01
N LYS A 260 -18.04 7.13 -10.58
CA LYS A 260 -19.00 8.14 -11.04
C LYS A 260 -18.30 9.40 -11.54
N LEU A 261 -18.99 10.15 -12.39
CA LEU A 261 -18.60 11.53 -12.73
C LEU A 261 -19.43 12.46 -11.86
N VAL A 262 -18.76 13.27 -11.06
CA VAL A 262 -19.41 14.18 -10.11
C VAL A 262 -18.99 15.61 -10.38
N ARG A 263 -19.91 16.55 -10.18
CA ARG A 263 -19.58 17.97 -10.11
C ARG A 263 -19.36 18.29 -8.64
N LEU A 264 -18.19 18.81 -8.29
CA LEU A 264 -17.81 19.03 -6.89
C LEU A 264 -18.70 20.05 -6.17
N GLN A 265 -19.37 20.93 -6.92
CA GLN A 265 -20.33 21.87 -6.36
C GLN A 265 -21.54 21.16 -5.75
N ASP A 266 -21.97 20.04 -6.34
CA ASP A 266 -23.17 19.30 -5.96
C ASP A 266 -22.93 18.35 -4.77
N GLY A 267 -21.69 18.25 -4.31
CA GLY A 267 -21.28 17.36 -3.23
C GLY A 267 -20.67 16.04 -3.70
N LEU A 268 -19.67 15.57 -2.96
CA LEU A 268 -19.02 14.26 -3.12
C LEU A 268 -18.61 13.74 -1.74
N THR A 269 -18.97 12.49 -1.44
CA THR A 269 -18.40 11.79 -0.29
C THR A 269 -17.15 11.04 -0.71
N PHE A 270 -15.99 11.45 -0.21
CA PHE A 270 -14.69 10.82 -0.48
C PHE A 270 -13.99 10.51 0.84
N LEU A 271 -13.69 9.23 1.10
CA LEU A 271 -13.00 8.76 2.31
C LEU A 271 -13.73 9.13 3.63
N GLY A 272 -15.07 9.24 3.59
CA GLY A 272 -15.86 9.69 4.76
C GLY A 272 -15.85 11.21 4.98
N LEU A 273 -15.32 11.98 4.02
CA LEU A 273 -15.45 13.43 3.98
C LEU A 273 -16.51 13.81 2.96
N ASN A 274 -17.44 14.69 3.34
CA ASN A 274 -18.33 15.36 2.41
C ASN A 274 -17.61 16.62 1.88
N ILE A 275 -17.44 16.71 0.57
CA ILE A 275 -16.77 17.80 -0.12
C ILE A 275 -17.78 18.47 -1.04
N SER A 276 -18.10 19.73 -0.79
CA SER A 276 -19.14 20.46 -1.55
C SER A 276 -18.71 21.88 -1.93
N GLY A 277 -19.68 22.65 -2.45
CA GLY A 277 -19.64 24.09 -2.60
C GLY A 277 -19.10 24.83 -1.37
N ASP A 278 -19.59 24.40 -0.21
CA ASP A 278 -19.57 25.14 1.06
C ASP A 278 -18.37 24.77 1.94
N GLY A 279 -17.63 23.71 1.59
CA GLY A 279 -16.44 23.31 2.32
C GLY A 279 -16.25 21.80 2.40
N ILE A 280 -15.60 21.37 3.49
CA ILE A 280 -15.38 19.96 3.84
C ILE A 280 -16.02 19.71 5.21
N SER A 281 -16.83 18.66 5.32
CA SER A 281 -17.37 18.15 6.59
C SER A 281 -17.19 16.63 6.69
N ARG A 282 -17.45 16.04 7.85
CA ARG A 282 -17.47 14.58 8.01
C ARG A 282 -18.83 14.02 7.58
N ALA A 283 -18.79 12.86 6.92
CA ALA A 283 -19.97 12.12 6.49
C ALA A 283 -20.58 11.26 7.59
#